data_AF-A0A5K0V025-F1
#
_entry.id   AF-A0A5K0V025-F1
#
_cell.length_a   1.000
_cell.length_b   1.000
_cell.length_c   1.000
_cell.angle_alpha   90.00
_cell.angle_beta   90.00
_cell.angle_gamma   90.00
#
_symmetry.space_group_name_H-M   'P 1'
#
loop_
_entity.id
_entity.type
_entity.pdbx_description
1 polymer ?
#
loop_
_entity_poly.entity_id
_entity_poly.type
_entity_poly.pdbx_seq_one_letter_code
_entity_poly.pdbx_strand_id
1 'polypeptide(L)' 'GWRMAMQVLRLTLAHLLQCFEWSTPMDEPVDMIEGHGLALPKATLLT' A
#
# COMPACT_ATOMS: atom_id res chain seq x y z
N GLY A 1 -21.11 -5.05 12.49
CA GLY A 1 -20.56 -4.80 11.13
C GLY A 1 -19.09 -4.49 11.15
N TRP A 2 -18.69 -3.34 11.72
CA TRP A 2 -17.32 -2.80 11.65
C TRP A 2 -16.18 -3.78 11.91
N ARG A 3 -16.21 -4.53 13.02
CA ARG A 3 -15.16 -5.51 13.37
C ARG A 3 -14.97 -6.59 12.29
N MET A 4 -16.08 -7.08 11.73
CA MET A 4 -16.05 -8.07 10.65
C MET A 4 -15.51 -7.46 9.36
N ALA A 5 -15.93 -6.23 9.02
CA ALA A 5 -15.41 -5.52 7.85
C ALA A 5 -13.89 -5.33 7.93
N MET A 6 -13.36 -4.97 9.11
CA MET A 6 -11.92 -4.86 9.34
C MET A 6 -11.19 -6.21 9.22
N GLN A 7 -11.79 -7.31 9.69
CA GLN A 7 -11.20 -8.64 9.55
C GLN A 7 -11.13 -9.08 8.09
N VAL A 8 -12.22 -8.90 7.34
CA VAL A 8 -12.25 -9.18 5.90
C VAL A 8 -11.23 -8.33 5.17
N LEU A 9 -11.19 -7.02 5.41
CA LEU A 9 -10.21 -6.11 4.80
C LEU A 9 -8.77 -6.58 5.04
N ARG A 10 -8.43 -6.94 6.28
CA ARG A 10 -7.08 -7.43 6.63
C ARG A 10 -6.73 -8.72 5.90
N LEU A 11 -7.66 -9.68 5.87
CA LEU A 11 -7.43 -10.97 5.20
C LEU A 11 -7.29 -10.79 3.69
N THR A 12 -8.13 -9.95 3.08
CA THR A 12 -8.05 -9.64 1.64
C THR A 12 -6.72 -8.97 1.30
N LEU A 13 -6.29 -7.97 2.06
CA LEU A 13 -5.00 -7.30 1.84
C LEU A 13 -3.83 -8.26 2.02
N ALA A 14 -3.87 -9.09 3.05
CA ALA A 14 -2.83 -10.09 3.31
C ALA A 14 -2.69 -11.08 2.14
N HIS A 15 -3.80 -11.56 1.58
CA HIS A 15 -3.78 -12.46 0.42
C HIS A 15 -3.27 -11.76 -0.85
N LEU A 16 -3.72 -10.53 -1.14
CA LEU A 16 -3.24 -9.80 -2.30
C LEU A 16 -1.72 -9.63 -2.25
N LEU A 17 -1.18 -9.25 -1.07
CA LEU A 17 0.25 -9.02 -0.92
C LEU A 17 1.09 -10.31 -1.01
N GLN A 18 0.60 -11.41 -0.45
CA GLN A 18 1.41 -12.63 -0.26
C GLN A 18 1.19 -13.71 -1.32
N CYS A 19 0.04 -13.73 -1.99
CA CYS A 19 -0.31 -14.82 -2.91
C CYS A 19 0.04 -14.52 -4.38
N PHE A 20 0.57 -13.33 -4.67
CA PHE A 20 0.87 -12.90 -6.02
C PHE A 20 2.32 -12.42 -6.11
N GLU A 21 2.97 -12.74 -7.23
CA GLU A 21 4.20 -12.05 -7.64
C GLU A 21 3.80 -10.76 -8.33
N TRP A 22 4.32 -9.64 -7.84
CA TRP A 22 3.98 -8.30 -8.32
C TRP A 22 5.08 -7.80 -9.23
N SER A 23 4.72 -7.39 -10.45
CA SER A 23 5.60 -6.69 -11.38
C SER A 23 4.89 -5.47 -11.94
N THR A 24 5.66 -4.49 -12.41
CA THR A 24 5.13 -3.39 -13.19
C THR A 24 5.03 -3.81 -14.66
N PRO A 25 4.19 -3.17 -15.48
CA PRO A 25 4.11 -3.49 -16.91
C PRO A 25 5.44 -3.38 -17.66
N MET A 26 6.36 -2.56 -17.15
CA MET A 26 7.70 -2.35 -17.70
C MET A 26 8.80 -3.13 -16.97
N ASP A 27 8.44 -3.91 -15.94
CA ASP A 27 9.38 -4.59 -15.03
C ASP A 27 10.39 -3.66 -14.33
N GLU A 28 10.05 -2.37 -14.26
CA GLU A 28 10.83 -1.34 -13.58
C GLU A 28 10.28 -1.08 -12.16
N PRO A 29 11.14 -0.73 -11.19
CA PRO A 29 10.69 -0.37 -9.85
C PRO A 29 9.70 0.80 -9.88
N VAL A 30 8.65 0.72 -9.07
CA VAL A 30 7.73 1.85 -8.85
C VAL A 30 8.50 2.95 -8.13
N ASP A 31 8.49 4.16 -8.69
CA ASP A 31 9.03 5.33 -7.99
C ASP A 31 8.19 5.61 -6.73
N MET A 32 8.80 5.39 -5.56
CA MET A 32 8.17 5.65 -4.26
C MET A 32 8.51 7.05 -3.73
N ILE A 33 9.15 7.91 -4.53
CA ILE A 33 9.40 9.29 -4.15
C ILE A 33 8.05 9.99 -3.99
N GLU A 34 7.88 10.62 -2.84
CA GLU A 34 6.70 11.40 -2.54
C GLU A 34 6.56 12.57 -3.53
N GLY A 35 5.49 12.52 -4.33
CA GLY A 35 5.13 13.61 -5.22
C GLY A 35 4.56 14.80 -4.45
N HIS A 36 4.50 15.97 -5.09
CA HIS A 36 3.82 17.14 -4.54
C HIS A 36 2.29 16.94 -4.54
N GLY A 37 1.76 16.23 -3.53
CA GLY A 37 0.33 15.96 -3.37
C GLY A 37 -0.23 16.58 -2.09
N LEU A 38 -1.40 17.24 -2.18
CA LEU A 38 -2.10 17.79 -1.00
C LEU A 38 -2.56 16.70 -0.01
N ALA A 39 -2.71 15.45 -0.48
CA ALA A 39 -3.24 14.31 0.27
C ALA A 39 -2.16 13.36 0.82
N LEU A 40 -0.89 13.53 0.44
CA LEU A 40 0.24 12.80 1.03
C LEU A 40 1.15 13.81 1.74
N PRO A 41 0.89 14.10 3.03
CA PRO A 41 1.79 14.91 3.82
C PRO A 41 3.04 14.09 4.17
N LYS A 42 4.20 14.71 3.94
CA LYS A 42 5.52 14.15 4.20
C LYS A 42 5.59 13.40 5.52
N ALA A 43 6.03 12.14 5.47
CA ALA A 43 6.45 11.40 6.65
C ALA A 43 7.57 12.22 7.33
N THR A 44 7.21 12.94 8.39
CA THR A 44 8.17 13.69 9.17
C THR A 44 9.03 12.65 9.88
N LEU A 45 10.32 12.61 9.57
CA LEU A 45 11.28 11.81 10.33
C LEU A 45 11.22 12.30 11.78
N LEU A 46 10.68 11.48 12.67
CA LEU A 46 10.79 11.69 14.10
C LEU A 46 12.23 11.34 14.48
N THR A 47 13.10 12.35 14.44
CA THR A 47 14.42 12.33 15.08
C THR A 47 14.29 12.34 16.59
#